data_AF-A0A661QHK6-F1
#
_entry.id   AF-A0A661QHK6-F1
#
_cell.length_a   1.000
_cell.length_b   1.000
_cell.length_c   1.000
_cell.angle_alpha   90.00
_cell.angle_beta   90.00
_cell.angle_gamma   90.00
#
_symmetry.space_group_name_H-M   'P 1'
#
loop_
_entity.id
_entity.type
_entity.pdbx_description
1 polymer ?
#
loop_
_entity_poly.entity_id
_entity_poly.type
_entity_poly.pdbx_seq_one_letter_code
_entity_poly.pdbx_strand_id
1 'polypeptide(L)'
;MKRPLFSLAALVTAVLGLPSVGIWIWGAPLEKYLEFPPTTQFIPHARFSWIAFFAYFTFIALVVCPLFIRAFRAARGQRERQGAGRAFPWWGWTAVAWGVIFWVLAWTRFEWFSWFQPHTFAPLWISFIVAVNAYCYRKTGSSLLTGQTRFFLILFPCSAAFWWLFEFLNRFVQNWHYTGAEYGPIRYFALASVSFSTVLPAVLSVQQVVFSLGWLQRGFGSWKNFGLIQSKW
;
A
#
# COMPACT_ATOMS: atom_id res chain seq x y z
N MET A 1 -8.95 4.98 24.92
CA MET A 1 -9.52 5.32 23.60
C MET A 1 -9.42 6.81 23.22
N LYS A 2 -9.53 7.78 24.15
CA LYS A 2 -9.50 9.22 23.81
C LYS A 2 -8.15 9.75 23.29
N ARG A 3 -7.02 9.26 23.83
CA ARG A 3 -5.67 9.68 23.42
C ARG A 3 -5.32 9.39 21.95
N PRO A 4 -5.50 8.16 21.40
CA PRO A 4 -5.16 7.89 20.01
C PRO A 4 -6.06 8.66 19.02
N LEU A 5 -7.34 8.86 19.35
CA LEU A 5 -8.25 9.67 18.53
C LEU A 5 -7.81 11.13 18.50
N PHE A 6 -7.40 11.68 19.64
CA PHE A 6 -6.85 13.04 19.72
C PHE A 6 -5.57 13.16 18.89
N SER A 7 -4.63 12.23 19.05
CA SER A 7 -3.38 12.22 18.27
C SER A 7 -3.64 12.12 16.77
N LEU A 8 -4.59 11.28 16.35
CA LEU A 8 -4.97 11.16 14.95
C LEU A 8 -5.61 12.44 14.43
N ALA A 9 -6.54 13.05 15.18
CA ALA A 9 -7.16 14.30 14.81
C ALA A 9 -6.13 15.43 14.69
N ALA A 10 -5.23 15.55 15.67
CA ALA A 10 -4.14 16.53 15.63
C ALA A 10 -3.22 16.33 14.41
N LEU A 11 -2.88 15.08 14.09
CA LEU A 11 -2.07 14.75 12.92
C LEU A 11 -2.78 15.12 11.62
N VAL A 12 -4.05 14.74 11.46
CA VAL A 12 -4.85 15.07 10.27
C VAL A 12 -4.97 16.58 10.11
N THR A 13 -5.26 17.31 11.19
CA THR A 13 -5.31 18.78 11.18
C THR A 13 -3.97 19.38 10.80
N ALA A 14 -2.85 18.87 11.32
CA ALA A 14 -1.52 19.36 10.95
C ALA A 14 -1.20 19.09 9.47
N VAL A 15 -1.49 17.89 8.97
CA VAL A 15 -1.27 17.50 7.57
C VAL A 15 -2.09 18.34 6.60
N LEU A 16 -3.36 18.64 6.94
CA LEU A 16 -4.23 19.43 6.08
C LEU A 16 -4.00 20.94 6.21
N GLY A 17 -3.64 21.41 7.41
CA GLY A 17 -3.54 22.83 7.74
C GLY A 17 -2.17 23.43 7.43
N LEU A 18 -1.08 22.78 7.85
CA LEU A 18 0.27 23.36 7.78
C LEU A 18 0.73 23.70 6.34
N PRO A 19 0.48 22.86 5.32
CA PRO A 19 0.87 23.22 3.95
C PRO A 19 0.18 24.49 3.46
N SER A 20 -1.12 24.62 3.71
CA SER A 20 -1.92 25.80 3.34
C SER A 20 -1.48 27.06 4.06
N VAL A 21 -1.21 26.95 5.37
CA VAL A 21 -0.65 28.06 6.18
C VAL A 21 0.73 28.46 5.67
N GLY A 22 1.58 27.49 5.31
CA GLY A 22 2.91 27.76 4.75
C GLY A 22 2.84 28.55 3.45
N ILE A 23 1.93 28.22 2.53
CA ILE A 23 1.71 28.96 1.29
C ILE A 23 1.20 30.37 1.56
N TRP A 24 0.26 30.51 2.50
CA TRP A 24 -0.29 31.81 2.87
C TRP A 24 0.80 32.74 3.43
N ILE A 25 1.67 32.23 4.31
CA ILE A 25 2.84 32.97 4.83
C ILE A 25 3.82 33.32 3.69
N TRP A 26 4.02 32.43 2.72
CA TRP A 26 4.89 32.66 1.56
C TRP A 26 4.31 33.70 0.56
N GLY A 27 3.01 34.01 0.64
CA GLY A 27 2.34 34.94 -0.28
C GLY A 27 2.09 34.39 -1.68
N ALA A 28 2.12 33.06 -1.85
CA ALA A 28 1.77 32.43 -3.14
C ALA A 28 0.25 32.29 -3.31
N PRO A 29 -0.26 32.31 -4.56
CA PRO A 29 -1.69 32.15 -4.82
C PRO A 29 -2.16 30.75 -4.46
N LEU A 30 -3.02 30.64 -3.44
CA LEU A 30 -3.51 29.36 -2.91
C LEU A 30 -4.35 28.57 -3.93
N GLU A 31 -5.09 29.27 -4.80
CA GLU A 31 -5.99 28.69 -5.80
C GLU A 31 -5.29 27.66 -6.69
N LYS A 32 -4.03 27.94 -7.03
CA LYS A 32 -3.17 27.07 -7.84
C LYS A 32 -2.92 25.69 -7.22
N TYR A 33 -3.00 25.59 -5.89
CA TYR A 33 -2.80 24.35 -5.14
C TYR A 33 -4.13 23.65 -4.81
N LEU A 34 -5.25 24.33 -5.01
CA LEU A 34 -6.59 23.80 -4.75
C LEU A 34 -7.30 23.32 -6.03
N GLU A 35 -6.69 23.53 -7.21
CA GLU A 35 -7.13 22.99 -8.49
C GLU A 35 -7.47 21.49 -8.38
N PHE A 36 -8.60 21.09 -8.97
CA PHE A 36 -9.06 19.71 -8.92
C PHE A 36 -9.83 19.30 -10.19
N PRO A 37 -9.41 18.21 -10.89
CA PRO A 37 -8.18 17.43 -10.67
C PRO A 37 -6.90 18.27 -10.83
N PRO A 38 -5.78 17.88 -10.20
CA PRO A 38 -4.53 18.64 -10.32
C PRO A 38 -3.89 18.39 -11.70
N THR A 39 -4.13 19.28 -12.67
CA THR A 39 -3.59 19.13 -14.03
C THR A 39 -2.36 19.99 -14.29
N THR A 40 -2.26 21.14 -13.63
CA THR A 40 -1.15 22.08 -13.84
C THR A 40 0.12 21.64 -13.10
N GLN A 41 1.26 21.60 -13.79
CA GLN A 41 2.59 21.39 -13.20
C GLN A 41 3.37 22.70 -13.15
N PHE A 42 3.98 22.99 -12.01
CA PHE A 42 4.65 24.27 -11.79
C PHE A 42 5.83 24.20 -10.83
N ILE A 43 6.06 23.05 -10.18
CA ILE A 43 7.23 22.84 -9.35
C ILE A 43 8.35 22.29 -10.24
N PRO A 44 9.49 23.01 -10.37
CA PRO A 44 10.64 22.46 -11.07
C PRO A 44 11.26 21.36 -10.22
N HIS A 45 11.34 20.14 -10.76
CA HIS A 45 12.03 19.04 -10.09
C HIS A 45 13.52 19.04 -10.42
N ALA A 46 14.32 18.75 -9.39
CA ALA A 46 15.76 18.56 -9.57
C ALA A 46 16.04 17.42 -10.56
N ARG A 47 17.11 17.57 -11.34
CA ARG A 47 17.57 16.52 -12.25
C ARG A 47 18.09 15.32 -11.46
N PHE A 48 18.09 14.16 -12.11
CA PHE A 48 18.68 12.95 -11.53
C PHE A 48 20.15 13.19 -11.14
N SER A 49 20.52 12.76 -9.93
CA SER A 49 21.88 12.88 -9.41
C SER A 49 22.43 11.50 -9.06
N TRP A 50 23.50 11.11 -9.74
CA TRP A 50 24.21 9.85 -9.47
C TRP A 50 24.77 9.80 -8.04
N ILE A 51 25.25 10.93 -7.51
CA ILE A 51 25.77 11.02 -6.15
C ILE A 51 24.65 10.73 -5.15
N ALA A 52 23.50 11.39 -5.29
CA ALA A 52 22.36 11.15 -4.41
C ALA A 52 21.87 9.69 -4.53
N PHE A 53 21.76 9.17 -5.75
CA PHE A 53 21.38 7.79 -6.00
C PHE A 53 22.29 6.79 -5.27
N PHE A 54 23.62 6.89 -5.45
CA PHE A 54 24.55 5.96 -4.79
C PHE A 54 24.63 6.16 -3.29
N ALA A 55 24.48 7.40 -2.79
CA ALA A 55 24.41 7.67 -1.36
C ALA A 55 23.18 6.99 -0.73
N TYR A 56 21.98 7.19 -1.30
CA TYR A 56 20.77 6.52 -0.83
C TYR A 56 20.83 5.00 -1.01
N PHE A 57 21.32 4.52 -2.15
CA PHE A 57 21.50 3.08 -2.38
C PHE A 57 22.41 2.46 -1.33
N THR A 58 23.57 3.07 -1.06
CA THR A 58 24.52 2.57 -0.07
C THR A 58 23.92 2.61 1.33
N PHE A 59 23.26 3.71 1.71
CA PHE A 59 22.57 3.82 2.99
C PHE A 59 21.50 2.73 3.16
N ILE A 60 20.62 2.57 2.16
CA ILE A 60 19.57 1.54 2.18
C ILE A 60 20.21 0.14 2.25
N ALA A 61 21.24 -0.15 1.46
CA ALA A 61 21.92 -1.43 1.48
C ALA A 61 22.58 -1.71 2.85
N LEU A 62 23.25 -0.74 3.45
CA LEU A 62 23.85 -0.86 4.77
C LEU A 62 22.83 -1.14 5.87
N VAL A 63 21.61 -0.59 5.76
CA VAL A 63 20.53 -0.84 6.72
C VAL A 63 19.86 -2.18 6.44
N VAL A 64 19.56 -2.48 5.18
CA VAL A 64 18.68 -3.58 4.78
C VAL A 64 19.43 -4.91 4.64
N CYS A 65 20.65 -4.92 4.07
CA CYS A 65 21.42 -6.15 3.85
C CYS A 65 21.70 -6.92 5.14
N PRO A 66 22.12 -6.30 6.27
CA PRO A 66 22.31 -7.04 7.52
C PRO A 66 21.04 -7.75 8.01
N LEU A 67 19.87 -7.13 7.80
CA LEU A 67 18.56 -7.72 8.16
C LEU A 67 18.28 -8.96 7.31
N PHE A 68 18.46 -8.85 5.99
CA PHE A 68 18.26 -9.97 5.08
C PHE A 68 19.27 -11.09 5.32
N ILE A 69 20.56 -10.78 5.54
CA ILE A 69 21.59 -11.77 5.84
C ILE A 69 21.24 -12.53 7.12
N ARG A 70 20.82 -11.82 8.17
CA ARG A 70 20.39 -12.45 9.43
C ARG A 70 19.18 -13.36 9.22
N ALA A 71 18.16 -12.87 8.54
CA ALA A 71 16.94 -13.62 8.29
C ALA A 71 17.21 -14.87 7.42
N PHE A 72 18.08 -14.76 6.42
CA PHE A 72 18.50 -15.87 5.57
C PHE A 72 19.38 -16.88 6.31
N ARG A 73 20.28 -16.43 7.19
CA ARG A 73 21.04 -17.32 8.09
C ARG A 73 20.10 -18.08 9.03
N ALA A 74 19.07 -17.43 9.56
CA ALA A 74 18.04 -18.09 10.38
C ALA A 74 17.20 -19.10 9.58
N ALA A 75 17.02 -18.88 8.26
CA ALA A 75 16.35 -19.82 7.37
C ALA A 75 17.21 -21.04 7.02
N ARG A 76 18.52 -20.86 6.78
CA ARG A 76 19.47 -21.95 6.46
C ARG A 76 19.67 -22.96 7.59
N GLY A 77 19.34 -22.60 8.82
CA GLY A 77 19.48 -23.48 9.99
C GLY A 77 18.52 -24.67 10.04
N GLN A 78 17.45 -24.74 9.21
CA GLN A 78 16.56 -25.91 9.17
C GLN A 78 15.82 -26.16 7.85
N ARG A 79 15.63 -27.46 7.58
CA ARG A 79 14.60 -28.05 6.71
C ARG A 79 13.31 -28.09 7.53
N GLU A 80 12.40 -27.14 7.33
CA GLU A 80 11.14 -27.10 8.08
C GLU A 80 10.36 -28.41 7.87
N ARG A 81 10.06 -29.14 8.96
CA ARG A 81 8.88 -30.02 8.99
C ARG A 81 7.66 -29.11 8.97
N GLN A 82 7.29 -28.63 7.79
CA GLN A 82 5.97 -28.05 7.59
C GLN A 82 4.98 -29.18 7.87
N GLY A 83 4.27 -29.12 9.00
CA GLY A 83 3.11 -29.97 9.23
C GLY A 83 2.22 -29.87 7.99
N ALA A 84 1.59 -30.97 7.58
CA ALA A 84 0.78 -31.04 6.37
C ALA A 84 -0.14 -29.81 6.31
N GLY A 85 0.22 -28.83 5.49
CA GLY A 85 -0.51 -27.58 5.40
C GLY A 85 -1.92 -27.88 4.92
N ARG A 86 -2.87 -27.00 5.27
CA ARG A 86 -4.22 -27.12 4.69
C ARG A 86 -4.11 -27.06 3.16
N ALA A 87 -5.11 -27.62 2.47
CA ALA A 87 -5.22 -27.40 1.03
C ALA A 87 -5.41 -25.91 0.75
N PHE A 88 -4.91 -25.44 -0.39
CA PHE A 88 -5.19 -24.07 -0.82
C PHE A 88 -6.70 -23.96 -1.12
N PRO A 89 -7.41 -23.00 -0.51
CA PRO A 89 -8.86 -22.96 -0.61
C PRO A 89 -9.32 -22.63 -2.03
N TRP A 90 -10.52 -23.08 -2.41
CA TRP A 90 -11.07 -22.88 -3.77
C TRP A 90 -11.15 -21.39 -4.15
N TRP A 91 -11.52 -20.52 -3.21
CA TRP A 91 -11.60 -19.07 -3.44
C TRP A 91 -10.23 -18.44 -3.68
N GLY A 92 -9.16 -19.07 -3.19
CA GLY A 92 -7.79 -18.70 -3.54
C GLY A 92 -7.48 -19.02 -4.99
N TRP A 93 -7.88 -20.20 -5.48
CA TRP A 93 -7.72 -20.56 -6.89
C TRP A 93 -8.54 -19.65 -7.81
N THR A 94 -9.77 -19.30 -7.41
CA THR A 94 -10.60 -18.32 -8.12
C THR A 94 -9.88 -16.97 -8.21
N ALA A 95 -9.25 -16.50 -7.12
CA ALA A 95 -8.49 -15.25 -7.13
C ALA A 95 -7.26 -15.31 -8.04
N VAL A 96 -6.53 -16.43 -8.04
CA VAL A 96 -5.39 -16.63 -8.96
C VAL A 96 -5.87 -16.61 -10.41
N ALA A 97 -6.93 -17.34 -10.74
CA ALA A 97 -7.50 -17.36 -12.08
C ALA A 97 -7.97 -15.96 -12.52
N TRP A 98 -8.67 -15.23 -11.64
CA TRP A 98 -9.08 -13.85 -11.88
C TRP A 98 -7.88 -12.93 -12.13
N GLY A 99 -6.81 -13.07 -11.32
CA GLY A 99 -5.58 -12.32 -11.50
C GLY A 99 -4.91 -12.58 -12.85
N VAL A 100 -4.84 -13.84 -13.28
CA VAL A 100 -4.30 -14.21 -14.60
C VAL A 100 -5.16 -13.62 -15.72
N ILE A 101 -6.50 -13.72 -15.63
CA ILE A 101 -7.42 -13.15 -16.61
C ILE A 101 -7.19 -11.64 -16.74
N PHE A 102 -7.23 -10.91 -15.62
CA PHE A 102 -7.05 -9.46 -15.63
C PHE A 102 -5.63 -9.03 -16.01
N TRP A 103 -4.62 -9.88 -15.77
CA TRP A 103 -3.27 -9.65 -16.24
C TRP A 103 -3.22 -9.69 -17.77
N VAL A 104 -3.77 -10.75 -18.38
CA VAL A 104 -3.86 -10.88 -19.84
C VAL A 104 -4.65 -9.72 -20.44
N LEU A 105 -5.80 -9.37 -19.86
CA LEU A 105 -6.64 -8.27 -20.32
C LEU A 105 -5.96 -6.89 -20.16
N ALA A 106 -5.16 -6.68 -19.12
CA ALA A 106 -4.42 -5.43 -18.92
C ALA A 106 -3.31 -5.24 -19.94
N TRP A 107 -2.56 -6.31 -20.24
CA TRP A 107 -1.36 -6.25 -21.07
C TRP A 107 -1.59 -6.57 -22.55
N THR A 108 -2.76 -7.11 -22.91
CA THR A 108 -3.14 -7.37 -24.30
C THR A 108 -4.12 -6.30 -24.79
N ARG A 109 -3.85 -5.69 -25.94
CA ARG A 109 -4.67 -4.59 -26.49
C ARG A 109 -5.88 -5.13 -27.26
N PHE A 110 -6.80 -5.79 -26.56
CA PHE A 110 -8.05 -6.25 -27.16
C PHE A 110 -9.00 -5.08 -27.42
N GLU A 111 -9.44 -4.90 -28.67
CA GLU A 111 -10.32 -3.79 -29.06
C GLU A 111 -11.61 -3.75 -28.25
N TRP A 112 -12.25 -4.91 -28.04
CA TRP A 112 -13.50 -5.05 -27.28
C TRP A 112 -13.35 -4.70 -25.79
N PHE A 113 -12.13 -4.72 -25.24
CA PHE A 113 -11.85 -4.45 -23.83
C PHE A 113 -11.22 -3.06 -23.59
N SER A 114 -10.90 -2.33 -24.67
CA SER A 114 -10.21 -1.02 -24.62
C SER A 114 -10.82 -0.02 -23.63
N TRP A 115 -12.15 -0.01 -23.48
CA TRP A 115 -12.87 0.90 -22.59
C TRP A 115 -12.66 0.60 -21.09
N PHE A 116 -12.43 -0.66 -20.70
CA PHE A 116 -12.18 -1.06 -19.31
C PHE A 116 -10.69 -1.27 -19.02
N GLN A 117 -9.86 -1.43 -20.05
CA GLN A 117 -8.43 -1.69 -19.92
C GLN A 117 -7.68 -0.73 -18.96
N PRO A 118 -7.95 0.59 -18.94
CA PRO A 118 -7.34 1.52 -17.98
C PRO A 118 -7.72 1.28 -16.51
N HIS A 119 -8.76 0.48 -16.26
CA HIS A 119 -9.35 0.24 -14.94
C HIS A 119 -9.01 -1.14 -14.36
N THR A 120 -8.10 -1.89 -15.01
CA THR A 120 -7.68 -3.23 -14.59
C THR A 120 -6.85 -3.26 -13.31
N PHE A 121 -6.35 -2.10 -12.85
CA PHE A 121 -5.59 -1.97 -11.61
C PHE A 121 -6.35 -2.53 -10.40
N ALA A 122 -7.58 -2.07 -10.14
CA ALA A 122 -8.33 -2.51 -8.97
C ALA A 122 -8.65 -4.02 -8.99
N PRO A 123 -9.15 -4.61 -10.10
CA PRO A 123 -9.32 -6.07 -10.22
C PRO A 123 -8.04 -6.87 -9.94
N LEU A 124 -6.90 -6.43 -10.47
CA LEU A 124 -5.60 -7.09 -10.23
C LEU A 124 -5.24 -7.06 -8.75
N TRP A 125 -5.35 -5.92 -8.09
CA TRP A 125 -5.04 -5.80 -6.66
C TRP A 125 -6.00 -6.58 -5.77
N ILE A 126 -7.31 -6.57 -6.08
CA ILE A 126 -8.29 -7.40 -5.36
C ILE A 126 -7.92 -8.87 -5.48
N SER A 127 -7.56 -9.34 -6.68
CA SER A 127 -7.12 -10.72 -6.91
C SER A 127 -5.89 -11.09 -6.08
N PHE A 128 -4.91 -10.18 -6.02
CA PHE A 128 -3.71 -10.34 -5.21
C PHE A 128 -4.06 -10.42 -3.71
N ILE A 129 -4.87 -9.49 -3.20
CA ILE A 129 -5.28 -9.45 -1.79
C ILE A 129 -5.96 -10.75 -1.38
N VAL A 130 -6.89 -11.25 -2.20
CA VAL A 130 -7.60 -12.50 -1.92
C VAL A 130 -6.64 -13.70 -1.99
N ALA A 131 -5.76 -13.77 -3.00
CA ALA A 131 -4.78 -14.84 -3.11
C ALA A 131 -3.79 -14.88 -1.91
N VAL A 132 -3.36 -13.72 -1.43
CA VAL A 132 -2.51 -13.61 -0.22
C VAL A 132 -3.25 -14.05 1.02
N ASN A 133 -4.53 -13.66 1.18
CA ASN A 133 -5.36 -14.15 2.28
C ASN A 133 -5.56 -15.67 2.21
N ALA A 134 -5.73 -16.25 1.02
CA ALA A 134 -5.81 -17.69 0.81
C ALA A 134 -4.53 -18.39 1.23
N TYR A 135 -3.38 -17.81 0.92
CA TYR A 135 -2.09 -18.33 1.32
C TYR A 135 -1.91 -18.28 2.84
N CYS A 136 -2.30 -17.18 3.49
CA CYS A 136 -2.31 -17.07 4.95
C CYS A 136 -3.22 -18.14 5.56
N TYR A 137 -4.46 -18.25 5.08
CA TYR A 137 -5.43 -19.25 5.55
C TYR A 137 -4.89 -20.68 5.41
N ARG A 138 -4.22 -20.99 4.29
CA ARG A 138 -3.56 -22.28 4.07
C ARG A 138 -2.52 -22.59 5.16
N LYS A 139 -1.74 -21.58 5.56
CA LYS A 139 -0.64 -21.69 6.53
C LYS A 139 -1.13 -21.75 7.98
N THR A 140 -2.09 -20.89 8.36
CA THR A 140 -2.47 -20.68 9.77
C THR A 140 -3.88 -21.15 10.10
N GLY A 141 -4.75 -21.31 9.11
CA GLY A 141 -6.17 -21.67 9.29
C GLY A 141 -7.10 -20.48 9.43
N SER A 142 -6.58 -19.24 9.40
CA SER A 142 -7.36 -18.02 9.43
C SER A 142 -6.60 -16.87 8.74
N SER A 143 -7.31 -15.90 8.19
CA SER A 143 -6.73 -14.68 7.61
C SER A 143 -7.61 -13.47 7.94
N LEU A 144 -7.21 -12.25 7.55
CA LEU A 144 -8.08 -11.07 7.65
C LEU A 144 -9.44 -11.31 6.99
N LEU A 145 -9.44 -11.91 5.79
CA LEU A 145 -10.65 -12.20 5.03
C LEU A 145 -11.60 -13.16 5.76
N THR A 146 -11.10 -14.19 6.44
CA THR A 146 -11.94 -15.23 7.07
C THR A 146 -12.19 -15.02 8.56
N GLY A 147 -11.22 -14.44 9.28
CA GLY A 147 -11.24 -14.31 10.74
C GLY A 147 -11.52 -12.88 11.24
N GLN A 148 -11.29 -11.86 10.42
CA GLN A 148 -11.47 -10.45 10.79
C GLN A 148 -12.18 -9.66 9.67
N THR A 149 -13.17 -10.28 9.00
CA THR A 149 -13.76 -9.78 7.75
C THR A 149 -14.29 -8.34 7.85
N ARG A 150 -14.92 -7.98 8.98
CA ARG A 150 -15.41 -6.60 9.17
C ARG A 150 -14.27 -5.58 9.18
N PHE A 151 -13.21 -5.85 9.94
CA PHE A 151 -12.02 -5.02 9.95
C PHE A 151 -11.38 -4.96 8.55
N PHE A 152 -11.23 -6.12 7.91
CA PHE A 152 -10.73 -6.22 6.54
C PHE A 152 -11.51 -5.35 5.54
N LEU A 153 -12.85 -5.36 5.61
CA LEU A 153 -13.69 -4.55 4.73
C LEU A 153 -13.56 -3.05 5.02
N ILE A 154 -13.38 -2.65 6.29
CA ILE A 154 -13.13 -1.25 6.67
C ILE A 154 -11.79 -0.73 6.13
N LEU A 155 -10.80 -1.61 5.91
CA LEU A 155 -9.52 -1.19 5.34
C LEU A 155 -9.66 -0.56 3.95
N PHE A 156 -10.65 -0.96 3.15
CA PHE A 156 -10.84 -0.40 1.81
C PHE A 156 -11.19 1.10 1.82
N PRO A 157 -12.26 1.56 2.49
CA PRO A 157 -12.55 2.99 2.60
C PRO A 157 -11.47 3.74 3.38
N CYS A 158 -10.86 3.14 4.41
CA CYS A 158 -9.73 3.76 5.10
C CYS A 158 -8.52 3.96 4.17
N SER A 159 -8.26 3.02 3.26
CA SER A 159 -7.17 3.12 2.29
C SER A 159 -7.42 4.24 1.27
N ALA A 160 -8.66 4.37 0.80
CA ALA A 160 -9.03 5.49 -0.07
C ALA A 160 -8.86 6.84 0.65
N ALA A 161 -9.35 6.96 1.88
CA ALA A 161 -9.20 8.19 2.68
C ALA A 161 -7.72 8.50 2.97
N PHE A 162 -6.93 7.48 3.28
CA PHE A 162 -5.48 7.61 3.48
C PHE A 162 -4.80 8.13 2.21
N TRP A 163 -5.12 7.57 1.04
CA TRP A 163 -4.56 8.04 -0.23
C TRP A 163 -4.95 9.49 -0.54
N TRP A 164 -6.16 9.92 -0.23
CA TRP A 164 -6.55 11.33 -0.42
C TRP A 164 -5.72 12.32 0.40
N LEU A 165 -5.17 11.91 1.57
CA LEU A 165 -4.21 12.73 2.30
C LEU A 165 -2.89 12.87 1.53
N PHE A 166 -2.41 11.80 0.91
CA PHE A 166 -1.22 11.84 0.05
C PHE A 166 -1.46 12.69 -1.19
N GLU A 167 -2.61 12.52 -1.83
CA GLU A 167 -2.99 13.31 -3.01
C GLU A 167 -3.12 14.80 -2.65
N PHE A 168 -3.68 15.12 -1.48
CA PHE A 168 -3.72 16.50 -0.98
C PHE A 168 -2.30 17.06 -0.82
N LEU A 169 -1.41 16.36 -0.12
CA LEU A 169 -0.02 16.81 0.05
C LEU A 169 0.71 16.92 -1.29
N ASN A 170 0.44 16.01 -2.21
CA ASN A 170 1.02 16.01 -3.54
C ASN A 170 0.68 17.26 -4.35
N ARG A 171 -0.42 17.96 -4.05
CA ARG A 171 -0.71 19.26 -4.68
C ARG A 171 0.34 20.32 -4.37
N PHE A 172 1.02 20.22 -3.23
CA PHE A 172 2.02 21.19 -2.75
C PHE A 172 3.44 20.85 -3.18
N VAL A 173 3.74 19.56 -3.38
CA VAL A 173 5.10 19.10 -3.73
C VAL A 173 5.23 18.58 -5.15
N GLN A 174 4.10 18.24 -5.77
CA GLN A 174 3.98 17.69 -7.13
C GLN A 174 4.91 16.50 -7.41
N ASN A 175 5.09 15.63 -6.41
CA ASN A 175 5.94 14.44 -6.50
C ASN A 175 5.52 13.48 -7.64
N TRP A 176 4.23 13.44 -7.98
CA TRP A 176 3.72 12.73 -9.16
C TRP A 176 2.58 13.52 -9.82
N HIS A 177 2.31 13.20 -11.08
CA HIS A 177 1.14 13.67 -11.82
C HIS A 177 0.61 12.55 -12.71
N TYR A 178 -0.70 12.56 -12.99
CA TYR A 178 -1.33 11.55 -13.83
C TYR A 178 -1.38 11.99 -15.28
N THR A 179 -0.75 11.23 -16.17
CA THR A 179 -0.85 11.42 -17.62
C THR A 179 -2.07 10.67 -18.17
N GLY A 180 -2.85 11.30 -19.06
CA GLY A 180 -4.04 10.67 -19.67
C GLY A 180 -5.25 10.54 -18.74
N ALA A 181 -5.29 11.30 -17.64
CA ALA A 181 -6.37 11.32 -16.67
C ALA A 181 -7.28 12.56 -16.86
N GLU A 182 -7.73 12.80 -18.09
CA GLU A 182 -8.64 13.91 -18.45
C GLU A 182 -10.09 13.60 -18.03
N TYR A 183 -10.27 13.34 -16.74
CA TYR A 183 -11.56 13.04 -16.15
C TYR A 183 -12.15 14.28 -15.48
N GLY A 184 -13.47 14.45 -15.56
CA GLY A 184 -14.16 15.42 -14.70
C GLY A 184 -13.96 15.12 -13.21
N PRO A 185 -14.10 16.12 -12.32
CA PRO A 185 -13.81 16.00 -10.88
C PRO A 185 -14.40 14.76 -10.20
N ILE A 186 -15.68 14.47 -10.46
CA ILE A 186 -16.40 13.35 -9.85
C ILE A 186 -15.83 12.00 -10.33
N ARG A 187 -15.57 11.88 -11.64
CA ARG A 187 -15.02 10.66 -12.23
C ARG A 187 -13.58 10.42 -11.76
N TYR A 188 -12.76 11.46 -11.70
CA TYR A 188 -11.43 11.40 -11.11
C TYR A 188 -11.50 10.90 -9.66
N PHE A 189 -12.37 11.53 -8.85
CA PHE A 189 -12.55 11.17 -7.45
C PHE A 189 -12.94 9.70 -7.27
N ALA A 190 -13.93 9.23 -8.03
CA ALA A 190 -14.43 7.85 -7.94
C ALA A 190 -13.37 6.83 -8.39
N LEU A 191 -12.74 7.03 -9.55
CA LEU A 191 -11.76 6.09 -10.10
C LEU A 191 -10.50 6.02 -9.23
N ALA A 192 -10.02 7.15 -8.73
CA ALA A 192 -8.89 7.18 -7.82
C ALA A 192 -9.23 6.49 -6.49
N SER A 193 -10.38 6.79 -5.91
CA SER A 193 -10.82 6.14 -4.66
C SER A 193 -10.91 4.63 -4.79
N VAL A 194 -11.47 4.12 -5.89
CA VAL A 194 -11.53 2.67 -6.17
C VAL A 194 -10.13 2.09 -6.31
N SER A 195 -9.27 2.72 -7.13
CA SER A 195 -7.92 2.23 -7.39
C SER A 195 -7.08 2.15 -6.10
N PHE A 196 -7.12 3.19 -5.28
CA PHE A 196 -6.29 3.30 -4.07
C PHE A 196 -6.94 2.77 -2.79
N SER A 197 -8.16 2.24 -2.88
CA SER A 197 -8.80 1.50 -1.77
C SER A 197 -8.09 0.18 -1.42
N THR A 198 -7.14 -0.28 -2.24
CA THR A 198 -6.55 -1.62 -2.14
C THR A 198 -5.22 -1.66 -1.37
N VAL A 199 -4.62 -0.51 -1.05
CA VAL A 199 -3.27 -0.45 -0.46
C VAL A 199 -3.24 -1.01 0.96
N LEU A 200 -4.05 -0.47 1.88
CA LEU A 200 -4.08 -0.97 3.27
C LEU A 200 -4.50 -2.45 3.39
N PRO A 201 -5.55 -2.94 2.69
CA PRO A 201 -5.88 -4.37 2.75
C PRO A 201 -4.74 -5.23 2.19
N ALA A 202 -4.04 -4.81 1.14
CA ALA A 202 -2.87 -5.53 0.62
C ALA A 202 -1.72 -5.59 1.64
N VAL A 203 -1.34 -4.44 2.21
CA VAL A 203 -0.25 -4.34 3.19
C VAL A 203 -0.51 -5.22 4.40
N LEU A 204 -1.70 -5.13 5.02
CA LEU A 204 -2.01 -5.94 6.21
C LEU A 204 -2.19 -7.43 5.89
N SER A 205 -2.68 -7.78 4.70
CA SER A 205 -2.74 -9.19 4.27
C SER A 205 -1.35 -9.79 4.09
N VAL A 206 -0.43 -9.05 3.46
CA VAL A 206 0.98 -9.47 3.32
C VAL A 206 1.65 -9.52 4.68
N GLN A 207 1.38 -8.57 5.58
CA GLN A 207 1.93 -8.58 6.94
C GLN A 207 1.58 -9.86 7.69
N GLN A 208 0.32 -10.33 7.62
CA GLN A 208 -0.06 -11.61 8.24
C GLN A 208 0.73 -12.78 7.68
N VAL A 209 0.95 -12.81 6.36
CA VAL A 209 1.79 -13.84 5.74
C VAL A 209 3.22 -13.75 6.27
N VAL A 210 3.83 -12.57 6.25
CA VAL A 210 5.20 -12.33 6.73
C VAL A 210 5.35 -12.77 8.19
N PHE A 211 4.39 -12.45 9.06
CA PHE A 211 4.43 -12.87 10.46
C PHE A 211 4.16 -14.36 10.67
N SER A 212 3.51 -15.03 9.72
CA SER A 212 3.38 -16.50 9.74
C SER A 212 4.66 -17.25 9.33
N LEU A 213 5.67 -16.55 8.79
CA LEU A 213 6.92 -17.17 8.35
C LEU A 213 7.86 -17.46 9.53
N GLY A 214 8.04 -18.74 9.85
CA GLY A 214 8.85 -19.18 11.00
C GLY A 214 10.32 -18.71 10.97
N TRP A 215 10.92 -18.57 9.79
CA TRP A 215 12.29 -18.07 9.66
C TRP A 215 12.44 -16.59 10.04
N LEU A 216 11.42 -15.76 9.79
CA LEU A 216 11.42 -14.36 10.23
C LEU A 216 11.22 -14.25 11.74
N GLN A 217 10.27 -15.02 12.29
CA GLN A 217 10.05 -15.06 13.75
C GLN A 217 11.31 -15.51 14.51
N ARG A 218 12.08 -16.46 13.97
CA ARG A 218 13.37 -16.86 14.59
C ARG A 218 14.46 -15.81 14.40
N GLY A 219 14.56 -15.20 13.23
CA GLY A 219 15.55 -14.17 12.94
C GLY A 219 15.36 -12.93 13.83
N PHE A 220 14.12 -12.55 14.10
CA PHE A 220 13.79 -11.26 14.74
C PHE A 220 12.99 -11.35 16.04
N GLY A 221 12.52 -12.53 16.46
CA GLY A 221 11.68 -12.68 17.66
C GLY A 221 12.41 -12.36 18.97
N SER A 222 13.74 -12.38 18.97
CA SER A 222 14.58 -11.95 20.11
C SER A 222 14.96 -10.47 20.06
N TRP A 223 14.61 -9.74 19.00
CA TRP A 223 14.79 -8.29 19.00
C TRP A 223 13.80 -7.68 19.99
N LYS A 224 14.32 -6.85 20.90
CA LYS A 224 13.55 -6.24 21.97
C LYS A 224 12.25 -5.69 21.39
N ASN A 225 11.13 -6.21 21.88
CA ASN A 225 9.86 -5.51 21.81
C ASN A 225 10.08 -4.18 22.54
N PHE A 226 10.37 -3.12 21.79
CA PHE A 226 10.11 -1.78 22.29
C PHE A 226 8.61 -1.78 22.55
N GLY A 227 8.22 -1.86 23.83
CA GLY A 227 6.84 -2.03 24.30
C GLY A 227 5.90 -0.87 23.98
N LEU A 228 6.13 -0.19 22.86
CA LEU A 228 5.39 0.96 22.37
C LEU A 228 4.06 0.57 21.75
N ILE A 229 3.86 -0.69 21.33
CA ILE A 229 2.58 -1.15 20.76
C ILE A 229 2.29 -2.59 21.22
N GLN A 230 1.83 -2.77 22.46
CA GLN A 230 0.99 -3.94 22.79
C GLN A 230 -0.40 -3.70 22.19
N SER A 231 -0.51 -3.95 20.90
CA SER A 231 -1.80 -4.02 20.22
C SER A 231 -2.46 -5.33 20.63
N LYS A 232 -3.34 -5.26 21.64
CA LYS A 232 -4.38 -6.27 21.86
C LYS A 232 -5.47 -6.02 20.80
N TRP A 233 -5.24 -6.53 19.59
CA TRP A 233 -6.29 -6.69 18.59
C TRP A 233 -6.42 -8.18 18.32
#